data_AF-A0A7J8YNG7-F1
#
_entry.id   AF-A0A7J8YNG7-F1
#
_cell.length_a   1.000
_cell.length_b   1.000
_cell.length_c   1.000
_cell.angle_alpha   90.00
_cell.angle_beta   90.00
_cell.angle_gamma   90.00
#
_symmetry.space_group_name_H-M   'P 1'
#
loop_
_entity.id
_entity.type
_entity.pdbx_description
1 polymer ?
#
loop_
_entity_poly.entity_id
_entity_poly.type
_entity_poly.pdbx_seq_one_letter_code
_entity_poly.pdbx_strand_id
1 'polypeptide(L)'
;MASTSPSSLSPPKVPMELHVSNRQKLLKSLRQHLSNSSRPHHGFVLLQGGEEQTRYCTDHIELFRQESYFAYLFGVREPGFYGAIDIATGKSILFAPRLPADYAVWLGEIKPVSYFQERYMVSMVYYTDEIVQLLVDHYKGSGKPLLFLLHGLNTDSNNFSKPAEFEVLHYVHYSTFICLFPFTFRTV
;
A
#
# COMPACT_ATOMS: atom_id res chain seq x y z
N MET A 1 14.30 -33.59 -11.50
CA MET A 1 13.26 -33.10 -10.56
C MET A 1 11.94 -33.08 -11.30
N ALA A 2 11.00 -33.93 -10.90
CA ALA A 2 9.72 -34.08 -11.60
C ALA A 2 8.83 -32.86 -11.32
N SER A 3 8.35 -32.20 -12.39
CA SER A 3 7.35 -31.14 -12.31
C SER A 3 6.01 -31.77 -11.93
N THR A 4 5.59 -31.57 -10.68
CA THR A 4 4.28 -32.01 -10.19
C THR A 4 3.18 -31.28 -10.95
N SER A 5 2.38 -32.00 -11.71
CA SER A 5 1.18 -31.49 -12.37
C SER A 5 0.24 -30.87 -11.31
N PRO A 6 -0.29 -29.65 -11.50
CA PRO A 6 -1.17 -29.04 -10.51
C PRO A 6 -2.45 -29.88 -10.37
N SER A 7 -2.79 -30.26 -9.14
CA SER A 7 -4.05 -30.95 -8.84
C SER A 7 -5.23 -30.05 -9.21
N SER A 8 -6.31 -30.64 -9.74
CA SER A 8 -7.53 -29.94 -10.14
C SER A 8 -8.27 -29.21 -9.00
N LEU A 9 -7.79 -29.36 -7.76
CA LEU A 9 -8.35 -28.77 -6.54
C LEU A 9 -7.50 -27.61 -5.99
N SER A 10 -6.40 -27.24 -6.66
CA SER A 10 -5.58 -26.11 -6.22
C SER A 10 -6.24 -24.77 -6.57
N PRO A 11 -6.27 -23.79 -5.65
CA PRO A 11 -6.82 -22.47 -5.95
C PRO A 11 -6.10 -21.84 -7.14
N PRO A 12 -6.79 -21.08 -8.01
CA PRO A 12 -6.16 -20.42 -9.13
C PRO A 12 -5.08 -19.47 -8.62
N LYS A 13 -3.90 -19.50 -9.25
CA LYS A 13 -2.83 -18.57 -8.94
C LYS A 13 -3.21 -17.18 -9.45
N VAL A 14 -3.13 -16.18 -8.57
CA VAL A 14 -3.31 -14.78 -8.95
C VAL A 14 -1.95 -14.19 -9.34
N PRO A 15 -1.74 -13.76 -10.60
CA PRO A 15 -0.48 -13.16 -11.03
C PRO A 15 -0.27 -11.78 -10.41
N MET A 16 0.96 -11.46 -10.00
CA MET A 16 1.28 -10.17 -9.37
C MET A 16 1.23 -8.99 -10.34
N GLU A 17 1.30 -9.26 -11.65
CA GLU A 17 1.12 -8.32 -12.75
C GLU A 17 -0.26 -7.65 -12.74
N LEU A 18 -1.26 -8.30 -12.13
CA LEU A 18 -2.58 -7.72 -11.90
C LEU A 18 -2.49 -6.44 -11.07
N HIS A 19 -1.68 -6.47 -10.01
CA HIS A 19 -1.50 -5.34 -9.10
C HIS A 19 -0.71 -4.21 -9.77
N VAL A 20 0.28 -4.54 -10.61
CA VAL A 20 0.99 -3.57 -11.46
C VAL A 20 0.00 -2.83 -12.36
N SER A 21 -0.88 -3.58 -13.03
CA SER A 21 -1.92 -3.02 -13.91
C SER A 21 -2.90 -2.12 -13.16
N ASN A 22 -3.26 -2.48 -11.92
CA ASN A 22 -4.14 -1.68 -11.07
C ASN A 22 -3.50 -0.34 -10.68
N ARG A 23 -2.21 -0.33 -10.31
CA ARG A 23 -1.46 0.91 -10.03
C ARG A 23 -1.39 1.81 -11.26
N GLN A 24 -1.22 1.25 -12.45
CA GLN A 24 -1.24 2.01 -13.70
C GLN A 24 -2.62 2.63 -13.99
N LYS A 25 -3.71 1.89 -13.76
CA LYS A 25 -5.08 2.42 -13.90
C LYS A 25 -5.33 3.58 -12.96
N LEU A 26 -4.94 3.44 -11.68
CA LEU A 26 -5.03 4.50 -10.69
C LEU A 26 -4.26 5.74 -11.14
N LEU A 27 -2.98 5.59 -11.51
CA LEU A 27 -2.15 6.71 -11.97
C LEU A 27 -2.75 7.43 -13.18
N LYS A 28 -3.26 6.69 -14.16
CA LYS A 28 -3.92 7.27 -15.34
C LYS A 28 -5.12 8.11 -14.94
N SER A 29 -6.00 7.56 -14.09
CA SER A 29 -7.21 8.26 -13.63
C SER A 29 -6.87 9.50 -12.79
N LEU A 30 -5.92 9.38 -11.87
CA LEU A 30 -5.50 10.47 -11.00
C LEU A 30 -4.84 11.60 -11.78
N ARG A 31 -3.92 11.29 -12.71
CA ARG A 31 -3.29 12.30 -13.58
C ARG A 31 -4.32 13.03 -14.43
N GLN A 32 -5.29 12.32 -15.01
CA GLN A 32 -6.37 12.96 -15.77
C GLN A 32 -7.17 13.93 -14.89
N HIS A 33 -7.52 13.53 -13.66
CA HIS A 33 -8.25 14.38 -12.73
C HIS A 33 -7.45 15.62 -12.34
N LEU A 34 -6.15 15.47 -12.06
CA LEU A 34 -5.25 16.58 -11.77
C LEU A 34 -5.14 17.55 -12.95
N SER A 35 -4.98 17.04 -14.18
CA SER A 35 -4.97 17.86 -15.39
C SER A 35 -6.26 18.65 -15.56
N ASN A 36 -7.42 18.02 -15.35
CA ASN A 36 -8.72 18.68 -15.44
C ASN A 36 -8.87 19.80 -14.40
N SER A 37 -8.26 19.66 -13.23
CA SER A 37 -8.24 20.68 -12.18
C SER A 37 -7.06 21.66 -12.31
N SER A 38 -6.30 21.64 -13.42
CA SER A 38 -5.08 22.46 -13.61
C SER A 38 -4.04 22.31 -12.49
N ARG A 39 -3.95 21.11 -11.88
CA ARG A 39 -2.97 20.79 -10.83
C ARG A 39 -1.78 20.01 -11.41
N PRO A 40 -0.55 20.25 -10.92
CA PRO A 40 0.62 19.51 -11.38
C PRO A 40 0.56 18.04 -10.97
N HIS A 41 1.21 17.16 -11.76
CA HIS A 41 1.33 15.74 -11.48
C HIS A 41 2.44 15.43 -10.47
N HIS A 42 2.51 16.18 -9.37
CA HIS A 42 3.52 16.04 -8.34
C HIS A 42 2.91 15.56 -7.03
N GLY A 43 3.67 14.75 -6.29
CA GLY A 43 3.27 14.20 -5.00
C GLY A 43 3.14 12.69 -5.03
N PHE A 44 2.75 12.14 -3.88
CA PHE A 44 2.67 10.70 -3.67
C PHE A 44 1.26 10.32 -3.24
N VAL A 45 0.71 9.28 -3.85
CA VAL A 45 -0.37 8.51 -3.23
C VAL A 45 0.24 7.73 -2.08
N LEU A 46 -0.32 7.81 -0.88
CA LEU A 46 0.13 7.05 0.28
C LEU A 46 -1.04 6.27 0.89
N LEU A 47 -0.83 4.98 1.11
CA LEU A 47 -1.78 4.06 1.70
C LEU A 47 -1.12 3.29 2.84
N GLN A 48 -1.88 3.13 3.92
CA GLN A 48 -1.55 2.28 5.05
C GLN A 48 -2.26 0.93 4.84
N GLY A 49 -1.50 -0.15 4.94
CA GLY A 49 -2.05 -1.50 4.98
C GLY A 49 -2.72 -1.78 6.33
N GLY A 50 -3.40 -2.91 6.40
CA GLY A 50 -3.96 -3.42 7.65
C GLY A 50 -2.87 -3.78 8.65
N GLU A 51 -3.22 -3.65 9.92
CA GLU A 51 -2.39 -4.05 11.05
C GLU A 51 -2.92 -5.36 11.66
N GLU A 52 -2.04 -6.06 12.35
CA GLU A 52 -2.44 -7.22 13.14
C GLU A 52 -3.27 -6.77 14.35
N GLN A 53 -4.35 -7.48 14.63
CA GLN A 53 -5.25 -7.14 15.73
C GLN A 53 -5.34 -8.30 16.71
N THR A 54 -5.44 -7.94 17.99
CA THR A 54 -5.69 -8.88 19.07
C THR A 54 -7.15 -8.84 19.48
N ARG A 55 -7.67 -9.98 19.96
CA ARG A 55 -9.03 -10.05 20.47
C ARG A 55 -9.14 -9.30 21.80
N TYR A 56 -9.76 -8.12 21.77
CA TYR A 56 -9.92 -7.24 22.94
C TYR A 56 -8.58 -7.00 23.65
N CYS A 57 -8.51 -7.21 24.97
CA CYS A 57 -7.29 -7.06 25.78
C CYS A 57 -6.47 -8.36 25.92
N THR A 58 -6.78 -9.40 25.14
CA THR A 58 -6.02 -10.67 25.16
C THR A 58 -4.86 -10.63 24.17
N ASP A 59 -3.93 -11.58 24.29
CA ASP A 59 -2.84 -11.82 23.34
C ASP A 59 -3.26 -12.72 22.16
N HIS A 60 -4.55 -13.06 22.05
CA HIS A 60 -5.05 -13.89 20.96
C HIS A 60 -5.09 -13.08 19.65
N ILE A 61 -4.13 -13.34 18.77
CA ILE A 61 -4.04 -12.76 17.42
C ILE A 61 -5.22 -13.25 16.55
N GLU A 62 -5.91 -12.32 15.90
CA GLU A 62 -6.93 -12.66 14.91
C GLU A 62 -6.33 -12.97 13.55
N LEU A 63 -7.01 -13.78 12.74
CA LEU A 63 -6.53 -14.09 11.40
C LEU A 63 -6.48 -12.81 10.56
N PHE A 64 -5.28 -12.40 10.18
CA PHE A 64 -5.07 -11.18 9.43
C PHE A 64 -5.71 -11.24 8.03
N ARG A 65 -6.49 -10.22 7.70
CA ARG A 65 -6.98 -9.93 6.34
C ARG A 65 -6.58 -8.50 5.99
N GLN A 66 -5.96 -8.35 4.83
CA GLN A 66 -5.48 -7.08 4.34
C GLN A 66 -6.62 -6.07 4.08
N GLU A 67 -6.32 -4.78 4.24
CA GLU A 67 -7.19 -3.68 3.83
C GLU A 67 -7.44 -3.76 2.30
N SER A 68 -8.69 -3.56 1.87
CA SER A 68 -9.12 -3.88 0.49
C SER A 68 -8.45 -3.02 -0.57
N TYR A 69 -8.30 -1.70 -0.35
CA TYR A 69 -7.64 -0.82 -1.31
C TYR A 69 -6.14 -1.09 -1.40
N PHE A 70 -5.50 -1.37 -0.25
CA PHE A 70 -4.10 -1.76 -0.19
C PHE A 70 -3.86 -3.10 -0.91
N ALA A 71 -4.66 -4.11 -0.61
CA ALA A 71 -4.62 -5.41 -1.27
C ALA A 71 -4.82 -5.29 -2.78
N TYR A 72 -5.75 -4.45 -3.23
CA TYR A 72 -6.03 -4.23 -4.64
C TYR A 72 -4.82 -3.68 -5.40
N LEU A 73 -4.08 -2.74 -4.82
CA LEU A 73 -2.96 -2.06 -5.49
C LEU A 73 -1.62 -2.78 -5.33
N PHE A 74 -1.38 -3.46 -4.21
CA PHE A 74 -0.08 -4.03 -3.90
C PHE A 74 -0.08 -5.56 -3.76
N GLY A 75 -1.22 -6.19 -3.47
CA GLY A 75 -1.31 -7.64 -3.27
C GLY A 75 -0.55 -8.16 -2.05
N VAL A 76 -0.12 -7.27 -1.16
CA VAL A 76 0.66 -7.57 0.04
C VAL A 76 -0.19 -8.32 1.05
N ARG A 77 0.38 -9.38 1.61
CA ARG A 77 -0.33 -10.30 2.53
C ARG A 77 0.08 -10.13 3.98
N GLU A 78 1.22 -9.49 4.22
CA GLU A 78 1.77 -9.22 5.54
C GLU A 78 1.13 -7.96 6.16
N PRO A 79 0.95 -7.92 7.49
CA PRO A 79 0.44 -6.75 8.20
C PRO A 79 1.51 -5.66 8.39
N GLY A 80 1.07 -4.42 8.64
CA GLY A 80 1.93 -3.31 9.03
C GLY A 80 2.73 -2.68 7.90
N PHE A 81 2.38 -2.97 6.65
CA PHE A 81 3.01 -2.39 5.47
C PHE A 81 2.38 -1.05 5.09
N TYR A 82 3.18 -0.18 4.47
CA TYR A 82 2.70 1.01 3.77
C TYR A 82 3.09 0.94 2.30
N GLY A 83 2.41 1.71 1.48
CA GLY A 83 2.60 1.72 0.03
C GLY A 83 2.46 3.13 -0.49
N ALA A 84 3.44 3.58 -1.27
CA ALA A 84 3.40 4.84 -1.96
C ALA A 84 3.49 4.68 -3.47
N ILE A 85 2.91 5.62 -4.20
CA ILE A 85 3.03 5.70 -5.66
C ILE A 85 3.36 7.15 -6.01
N ASP A 86 4.54 7.36 -6.60
CA ASP A 86 4.92 8.65 -7.15
C ASP A 86 4.05 8.97 -8.37
N ILE A 87 3.28 10.04 -8.30
CA ILE A 87 2.36 10.43 -9.37
C ILE A 87 3.13 10.91 -10.61
N ALA A 88 4.32 11.48 -10.45
CA ALA A 88 5.11 11.98 -11.57
C ALA A 88 5.76 10.84 -12.34
N THR A 89 6.47 9.95 -11.64
CA THR A 89 7.25 8.88 -12.28
C THR A 89 6.47 7.57 -12.45
N GLY A 90 5.41 7.38 -11.67
CA GLY A 90 4.67 6.13 -11.60
C GLY A 90 5.39 5.01 -10.84
N LYS A 91 6.53 5.31 -10.20
CA LYS A 91 7.25 4.34 -9.37
C LYS A 91 6.43 4.00 -8.14
N SER A 92 6.28 2.70 -7.88
CA SER A 92 5.63 2.19 -6.68
C SER A 92 6.66 1.82 -5.63
N ILE A 93 6.46 2.29 -4.41
CA ILE A 93 7.34 2.10 -3.27
C ILE A 93 6.55 1.34 -2.21
N LEU A 94 7.17 0.32 -1.62
CA LEU A 94 6.59 -0.42 -0.51
C LEU A 94 7.43 -0.19 0.75
N PHE A 95 6.79 -0.05 1.89
CA PHE A 95 7.46 0.11 3.17
C PHE A 95 7.12 -1.07 4.08
N ALA A 96 8.12 -1.86 4.42
CA ALA A 96 7.99 -3.04 5.26
C ALA A 96 8.30 -2.68 6.72
N PRO A 97 7.58 -3.24 7.72
CA PRO A 97 7.94 -3.04 9.11
C PRO A 97 9.32 -3.65 9.40
N ARG A 98 10.13 -2.95 10.19
CA ARG A 98 11.40 -3.50 10.68
C ARG A 98 11.13 -4.47 11.83
N LEU A 99 11.40 -5.74 11.59
CA LEU A 99 11.12 -6.79 12.58
C LEU A 99 12.31 -7.00 13.53
N PRO A 100 12.08 -7.22 14.84
CA PRO A 100 13.14 -7.52 15.79
C PRO A 100 13.71 -8.92 15.54
N ALA A 101 14.95 -9.17 16.00
CA ALA A 101 15.62 -10.46 15.79
C ALA A 101 14.82 -11.66 16.35
N ASP A 102 14.16 -11.47 17.49
CA ASP A 102 13.35 -12.51 18.13
C ASP A 102 12.14 -12.95 17.28
N TYR A 103 11.69 -12.13 16.33
CA TYR A 103 10.64 -12.51 15.37
C TYR A 103 10.98 -13.82 14.65
N ALA A 104 12.27 -14.01 14.32
CA ALA A 104 12.74 -15.19 13.62
C ALA A 104 12.50 -16.50 14.39
N VAL A 105 12.43 -16.42 15.72
CA VAL A 105 12.22 -17.57 16.61
C VAL A 105 10.75 -17.99 16.61
N TRP A 106 9.83 -17.03 16.55
CA TRP A 106 8.40 -17.28 16.77
C TRP A 106 7.58 -17.35 15.48
N LEU A 107 7.85 -16.45 14.52
CA LEU A 107 7.01 -16.22 13.34
C LEU A 107 7.72 -16.60 12.03
N GLY A 108 9.00 -16.99 12.12
CA GLY A 108 9.79 -17.51 11.01
C GLY A 108 10.72 -16.49 10.38
N GLU A 109 11.33 -16.88 9.27
CA GLU A 109 12.42 -16.13 8.63
C GLU A 109 12.09 -14.65 8.34
N ILE A 110 12.92 -13.74 8.84
CA ILE A 110 12.84 -12.32 8.52
C ILE A 110 13.33 -12.12 7.07
N LYS A 111 12.39 -11.79 6.18
CA LYS A 111 12.69 -11.59 4.77
C LYS A 111 13.37 -10.24 4.52
N PRO A 112 14.42 -10.19 3.67
CA PRO A 112 15.06 -8.93 3.31
C PRO A 112 14.15 -8.07 2.41
N VAL A 113 14.39 -6.76 2.35
CA VAL A 113 13.61 -5.84 1.51
C VAL A 113 13.62 -6.22 0.02
N SER A 114 14.72 -6.80 -0.48
CA SER A 114 14.84 -7.28 -1.87
C SER A 114 13.83 -8.39 -2.20
N TYR A 115 13.53 -9.27 -1.23
CA TYR A 115 12.53 -10.32 -1.40
C TYR A 115 11.15 -9.71 -1.65
N PHE A 116 10.76 -8.69 -0.88
CA PHE A 116 9.47 -8.02 -1.06
C PHE A 116 9.41 -7.26 -2.38
N GLN A 117 10.53 -6.69 -2.84
CA GLN A 117 10.61 -5.99 -4.11
C GLN A 117 10.27 -6.90 -5.28
N GLU A 118 10.91 -8.07 -5.33
CA GLU A 118 10.69 -9.09 -6.34
C GLU A 118 9.28 -9.69 -6.22
N ARG A 119 8.90 -10.12 -5.01
CA ARG A 119 7.61 -10.75 -4.74
C ARG A 119 6.43 -9.87 -5.13
N TYR A 120 6.48 -8.57 -4.81
CA TYR A 120 5.37 -7.64 -5.05
C TYR A 120 5.49 -6.82 -6.33
N MET A 121 6.55 -7.05 -7.13
CA MET A 121 6.82 -6.35 -8.39
C MET A 121 6.73 -4.83 -8.23
N VAL A 122 7.33 -4.31 -7.16
CA VAL A 122 7.39 -2.88 -6.87
C VAL A 122 8.76 -2.30 -7.26
N SER A 123 8.81 -0.99 -7.52
CA SER A 123 10.04 -0.35 -7.98
C SER A 123 11.09 -0.28 -6.87
N MET A 124 10.67 -0.05 -5.62
CA MET A 124 11.55 0.13 -4.47
C MET A 124 10.88 -0.42 -3.20
N VAL A 125 11.69 -0.86 -2.25
CA VAL A 125 11.24 -1.27 -0.91
C VAL A 125 12.15 -0.68 0.14
N TYR A 126 11.56 -0.14 1.19
CA TYR A 126 12.24 0.45 2.34
C TYR A 126 11.55 0.04 3.64
N TYR A 127 12.04 0.51 4.78
CA TYR A 127 11.38 0.28 6.05
C TYR A 127 10.35 1.37 6.38
N THR A 128 9.36 1.04 7.22
CA THR A 128 8.31 1.98 7.65
C THR A 128 8.86 3.17 8.43
N ASP A 129 9.94 2.99 9.20
CA ASP A 129 10.65 4.07 9.89
C ASP A 129 11.33 5.08 8.94
N GLU A 130 11.46 4.75 7.66
CA GLU A 130 12.16 5.57 6.65
C GLU A 130 11.19 6.36 5.77
N ILE A 131 9.87 6.21 5.94
CA ILE A 131 8.82 6.81 5.06
C ILE A 131 9.04 8.31 4.87
N VAL A 132 9.20 9.05 5.97
CA VAL A 132 9.26 10.52 5.93
C VAL A 132 10.50 10.99 5.18
N GLN A 133 11.66 10.45 5.55
CA GLN A 133 12.94 10.79 4.93
C GLN A 133 12.89 10.53 3.42
N LEU A 134 12.39 9.37 3.02
CA LEU A 134 12.33 8.98 1.62
C LEU A 134 11.34 9.80 0.80
N LEU A 135 10.16 10.12 1.36
CA LEU A 135 9.21 10.97 0.67
C LEU A 135 9.77 12.37 0.44
N VAL A 136 10.55 12.91 1.38
CA VAL A 136 11.26 14.19 1.21
C VAL A 136 12.37 14.07 0.16
N ASP A 137 13.22 13.06 0.25
CA ASP A 137 14.38 12.88 -0.65
C ASP A 137 13.96 12.61 -2.10
N HIS A 138 12.88 11.85 -2.30
CA HIS A 138 12.36 11.53 -3.62
C HIS A 138 11.44 12.62 -4.19
N TYR A 139 11.03 13.60 -3.38
CA TYR A 139 10.20 14.70 -3.87
C TYR A 139 11.02 15.69 -4.69
N LYS A 140 10.73 15.76 -5.99
CA LYS A 140 11.40 16.68 -6.92
C LYS A 140 10.73 18.04 -7.07
N GLY A 141 9.65 18.30 -6.33
CA GLY A 141 8.96 19.58 -6.33
C GLY A 141 9.63 20.60 -5.42
N SER A 142 9.18 21.85 -5.48
CA SER A 142 9.58 22.88 -4.51
C SER A 142 8.74 22.75 -3.24
N GLY A 143 9.39 22.84 -2.07
CA GLY A 143 8.71 22.80 -0.77
C GLY A 143 8.45 21.39 -0.26
N LYS A 144 7.34 21.22 0.48
CA LYS A 144 7.01 19.96 1.15
C LYS A 144 6.35 18.97 0.19
N PRO A 145 6.62 17.66 0.30
CA PRO A 145 5.92 16.64 -0.47
C PRO A 145 4.41 16.74 -0.27
N LEU A 146 3.67 16.72 -1.38
CA LEU A 146 2.21 16.64 -1.37
C LEU A 146 1.79 15.18 -1.25
N LEU A 147 1.02 14.87 -0.22
CA LEU A 147 0.47 13.54 0.00
C LEU A 147 -1.01 13.49 -0.35
N PHE A 148 -1.36 12.50 -1.15
CA PHE A 148 -2.70 12.15 -1.51
C PHE A 148 -3.10 10.91 -0.70
N LEU A 149 -4.03 11.09 0.23
CA LEU A 149 -4.49 10.03 1.14
C LEU A 149 -5.87 9.50 0.74
N LEU A 150 -6.10 8.22 1.03
CA LEU A 150 -7.41 7.61 0.90
C LEU A 150 -8.35 8.14 1.99
N HIS A 151 -9.43 8.80 1.58
CA HIS A 151 -10.51 9.20 2.46
C HIS A 151 -11.80 9.29 1.63
N GLY A 152 -12.79 8.49 1.99
CA GLY A 152 -14.07 8.44 1.26
C GLY A 152 -15.11 7.63 2.01
N LEU A 153 -16.38 7.95 1.75
CA LEU A 153 -17.54 7.28 2.32
C LEU A 153 -17.83 6.00 1.53
N ASN A 154 -17.85 4.84 2.22
CA ASN A 154 -18.40 3.61 1.66
C ASN A 154 -19.93 3.70 1.69
N THR A 155 -20.57 3.55 0.53
CA THR A 155 -22.02 3.73 0.39
C THR A 155 -22.86 2.58 0.95
N ASP A 156 -22.26 1.40 1.15
CA ASP A 156 -22.95 0.22 1.70
C ASP A 156 -22.92 0.24 3.23
N SER A 157 -21.77 0.53 3.83
CA SER A 157 -21.58 0.54 5.29
C SER A 157 -21.76 1.91 5.95
N ASN A 158 -21.75 2.98 5.16
CA ASN A 158 -21.66 4.38 5.63
C ASN A 158 -20.42 4.69 6.47
N ASN A 159 -19.40 3.83 6.44
CA ASN A 159 -18.13 4.08 7.10
C ASN A 159 -17.19 4.88 6.19
N PHE A 160 -16.40 5.76 6.79
CA PHE A 160 -15.31 6.43 6.09
C PHE A 160 -14.05 5.56 6.09
N SER A 161 -13.32 5.54 4.99
CA SER A 161 -11.98 4.96 4.97
C SER A 161 -11.03 5.77 5.85
N LYS A 162 -10.21 5.05 6.61
CA LYS A 162 -9.19 5.66 7.48
C LYS A 162 -8.01 6.14 6.62
N PRO A 163 -7.65 7.44 6.65
CA PRO A 163 -6.44 7.93 5.99
C PRO A 163 -5.18 7.29 6.57
N ALA A 164 -4.12 7.20 5.77
CA ALA A 164 -2.84 6.68 6.25
C ALA A 164 -2.28 7.59 7.35
N GLU A 165 -2.01 7.00 8.50
CA GLU A 165 -1.37 7.64 9.64
C GLU A 165 0.09 7.24 9.68
N PHE A 166 0.97 8.20 9.90
CA PHE A 166 2.38 7.95 10.17
C PHE A 166 2.85 9.08 11.09
N GLU A 167 3.76 8.75 12.01
CA GLU A 167 4.38 9.78 12.82
C GLU A 167 5.01 10.81 11.89
N VAL A 168 4.93 12.10 12.25
CA VAL A 168 5.50 13.25 11.53
C VAL A 168 4.51 14.08 10.69
N LEU A 169 3.57 14.74 11.38
CA LEU A 169 2.70 15.79 10.84
C LEU A 169 3.41 17.10 10.44
N HIS A 170 4.69 17.29 10.81
CA HIS A 170 5.37 18.59 10.65
C HIS A 170 6.11 18.79 9.32
N TYR A 171 6.43 17.73 8.57
CA TYR A 171 7.38 17.81 7.44
C TYR A 171 6.75 17.70 6.05
N VAL A 172 5.46 17.37 5.96
CA VAL A 172 4.75 17.18 4.68
C VAL A 172 3.46 18.00 4.61
N HIS A 173 2.93 18.22 3.41
CA HIS A 173 1.62 18.86 3.22
C HIS A 173 0.60 17.81 2.76
N TYR A 174 -0.57 17.81 3.39
CA TYR A 174 -1.60 16.81 3.13
C TYR A 174 -2.72 17.41 2.29
N SER A 175 -3.11 16.71 1.22
CA SER A 175 -4.38 16.92 0.54
C SER A 175 -5.22 15.66 0.68
N THR A 176 -6.19 15.69 1.58
CA THR A 176 -7.16 14.62 1.83
C THR A 176 -8.22 14.59 0.73
N PHE A 177 -7.86 14.21 -0.49
CA PHE A 177 -8.84 13.88 -1.54
C PHE A 177 -8.22 12.97 -2.61
N ILE A 178 -8.23 11.65 -2.36
CA ILE A 178 -8.30 10.65 -3.44
C ILE A 178 -9.61 9.90 -3.30
N CYS A 179 -10.54 10.19 -4.20
CA CYS A 179 -11.64 9.27 -4.45
C CYS A 179 -11.06 8.15 -5.33
N LEU A 180 -10.63 7.05 -4.72
CA LEU A 180 -10.24 5.84 -5.44
C LEU A 180 -11.52 5.21 -6.00
N PHE A 181 -11.90 5.62 -7.22
CA PHE A 181 -12.87 4.99 -8.14
C PHE A 181 -14.35 5.46 -8.20
N PRO A 182 -14.99 5.29 -9.38
CA PRO A 182 -16.43 5.04 -9.56
C PRO A 182 -16.80 3.54 -9.65
N PHE A 183 -15.85 2.64 -9.38
CA PHE A 183 -16.07 1.21 -9.23
C PHE A 183 -16.40 0.95 -7.76
N THR A 184 -17.67 0.67 -7.52
CA THR A 184 -18.19 0.10 -6.28
C THR A 184 -17.38 -1.16 -5.96
N PHE A 185 -16.32 -1.04 -5.17
CA PHE A 185 -15.86 -2.17 -4.39
C PHE A 185 -16.94 -2.41 -3.35
N ARG A 186 -17.87 -3.28 -3.72
CA ARG A 186 -18.76 -3.93 -2.77
C ARG A 186 -17.82 -4.68 -1.84
N THR A 187 -17.51 -4.08 -0.69
CA THR A 187 -16.82 -4.76 0.39
C THR A 187 -17.69 -5.95 0.73
N VAL A 188 -17.24 -7.15 0.36
CA VAL A 188 -17.88 -8.41 0.72
C VAL A 188 -17.43 -8.82 2.11
#